data_AF-A0A2E4FLS4-F1
#
_entry.id   AF-A0A2E4FLS4-F1
#
_cell.length_a   1.000
_cell.length_b   1.000
_cell.length_c   1.000
_cell.angle_alpha   90.00
_cell.angle_beta   90.00
_cell.angle_gamma   90.00
#
_symmetry.space_group_name_H-M   'P 1'
#
loop_
_entity.id
_entity.type
_entity.pdbx_description
1 polymer ?
#
loop_
_entity_poly.entity_id
_entity_poly.type
_entity_poly.pdbx_seq_one_letter_code
_entity_poly.pdbx_strand_id
1 'polypeptide(L)'
;MTPAEIQSLVVGLIQRLGISSVFLVVAFLGFCVIVGFTKHRVIGKASLVVRSLDDRVGSGARFLAPDAPRGPADQLHTPELLEQSGHQVS
;
A
#
# COMPACT_ATOMS: atom_id res chain seq x y z
N MET A 1 38.66 -33.17 29.22
CA MET A 1 37.98 -31.87 29.16
C MET A 1 37.87 -31.34 30.57
N THR A 2 38.55 -30.25 30.86
CA THR A 2 38.42 -29.58 32.14
C THR A 2 37.11 -28.76 32.17
N PRO A 3 36.49 -28.56 33.34
CA PRO A 3 35.27 -27.74 33.45
C PRO A 3 35.43 -26.33 32.85
N ALA A 4 36.64 -25.77 32.91
CA ALA A 4 36.95 -24.45 32.35
C ALA A 4 36.93 -24.42 30.81
N GLU A 5 37.37 -25.49 30.15
CA GLU A 5 37.29 -25.62 28.69
C GLU A 5 35.84 -25.74 28.20
N ILE A 6 35.00 -26.45 28.96
CA ILE A 6 33.58 -26.58 28.65
C ILE A 6 32.91 -25.22 28.75
N GLN A 7 33.20 -24.45 29.81
CA GLN A 7 32.62 -23.13 30.02
C GLN A 7 33.02 -22.15 28.91
N SER A 8 34.29 -22.12 28.50
CA SER A 8 34.73 -21.22 27.42
C SER A 8 34.09 -21.56 26.09
N LEU A 9 33.90 -22.86 25.82
CA LEU A 9 33.26 -23.34 24.59
C LEU A 9 31.76 -22.98 24.57
N VAL A 10 31.05 -23.16 25.68
CA VAL A 10 29.63 -22.80 25.82
C VAL A 10 29.43 -21.29 25.67
N VAL A 11 30.25 -20.48 26.33
CA VAL A 11 30.17 -19.01 26.23
C VAL A 11 30.46 -18.55 24.80
N GLY A 12 31.49 -19.10 24.16
CA GLY A 12 31.81 -18.79 22.77
C GLY A 12 30.70 -19.17 21.80
N LEU A 13 30.04 -20.31 22.04
CA LEU A 13 28.91 -20.76 21.22
C LEU A 13 27.71 -19.81 21.34
N ILE A 14 27.30 -19.48 22.58
CA ILE A 14 26.17 -18.58 22.84
C ILE A 14 26.43 -17.20 22.24
N GLN A 15 27.65 -16.68 22.42
CA GLN A 15 28.03 -15.38 21.86
C GLN A 15 27.95 -15.39 20.32
N ARG A 16 28.47 -16.44 19.66
CA ARG A 16 28.42 -16.55 18.20
C ARG A 16 27.00 -16.70 17.67
N LEU A 17 26.17 -17.50 18.33
CA LEU A 17 24.75 -17.64 17.98
C LEU A 17 23.98 -16.34 18.19
N GLY A 18 24.25 -15.62 19.27
CA GLY A 18 23.66 -14.31 19.53
C GLY A 18 24.03 -13.30 18.44
N ILE A 19 25.32 -13.18 18.11
CA ILE A 19 25.82 -12.24 17.09
C ILE A 19 25.24 -12.58 15.71
N SER A 20 25.24 -13.86 15.32
CA SER A 20 24.72 -14.25 14.00
C SER A 20 23.21 -14.03 13.90
N SER A 21 22.45 -14.32 14.96
CA SER A 21 21.01 -14.09 15.00
C SER A 21 20.68 -12.60 14.90
N VAL A 22 21.32 -11.76 15.72
CA VAL A 22 21.12 -10.30 15.69
C VAL A 22 21.49 -9.72 14.32
N PHE A 23 22.59 -10.18 13.73
CA PHE A 23 23.00 -9.76 12.39
C PHE A 23 21.93 -10.05 11.34
N LEU A 24 21.36 -11.26 11.32
CA LEU A 24 20.30 -11.62 10.37
C LEU A 24 19.04 -10.78 10.57
N VAL A 25 18.63 -10.54 11.82
CA VAL A 25 17.46 -9.71 12.11
C VAL A 25 17.67 -8.28 11.60
N VAL A 26 18.82 -7.68 11.91
CA VAL A 26 19.14 -6.31 11.46
C VAL A 26 19.20 -6.22 9.94
N ALA A 27 19.86 -7.18 9.29
CA ALA A 27 19.95 -7.22 7.82
C ALA A 27 18.57 -7.39 7.16
N PHE A 28 17.74 -8.28 7.71
CA PHE A 28 16.38 -8.51 7.21
C PHE A 28 15.48 -7.30 7.43
N LEU A 29 15.49 -6.70 8.61
CA LEU A 29 14.75 -5.46 8.90
C LEU A 29 15.21 -4.33 7.97
N GLY A 30 16.53 -4.15 7.81
CA GLY A 30 17.10 -3.17 6.89
C GLY A 30 16.60 -3.39 5.45
N PHE A 31 16.65 -4.63 4.96
CA PHE A 31 16.12 -4.98 3.65
C PHE A 31 14.61 -4.72 3.52
N CYS A 32 13.80 -5.14 4.50
CA CYS A 32 12.36 -4.91 4.52
C CYS A 32 12.02 -3.43 4.53
N VAL A 33 12.78 -2.61 5.25
CA VAL A 33 12.60 -1.16 5.30
C VAL A 33 12.96 -0.55 3.95
N ILE A 34 14.13 -0.87 3.38
CA ILE A 34 14.57 -0.33 2.08
C ILE A 34 13.57 -0.71 0.98
N VAL A 35 13.24 -2.01 0.85
CA VAL A 35 12.32 -2.50 -0.17
C VAL A 35 10.88 -2.05 0.13
N GLY A 36 10.44 -2.06 1.38
CA GLY A 36 9.13 -1.59 1.80
C GLY A 36 8.92 -0.12 1.44
N PHE A 37 9.91 0.75 1.68
CA PHE A 37 9.86 2.13 1.23
C PHE A 37 9.80 2.26 -0.29
N THR A 38 10.49 1.40 -1.06
CA THR A 38 10.32 1.40 -2.53
C THR A 38 8.93 0.97 -2.99
N LYS A 39 8.25 0.08 -2.23
CA LYS A 39 6.87 -0.34 -2.52
C LYS A 39 5.83 0.72 -2.15
N HIS A 40 6.08 1.48 -1.09
CA HIS A 40 5.24 2.60 -0.65
C HIS A 40 5.57 3.93 -1.37
N ARG A 41 6.30 3.87 -2.49
CA ARG A 41 6.62 5.06 -3.30
C ARG A 41 5.35 5.88 -3.50
N VAL A 42 5.40 7.09 -2.97
CA VAL A 42 4.29 8.04 -2.84
C VAL A 42 3.43 8.02 -4.11
N ILE A 43 2.16 7.67 -3.93
CA ILE A 43 1.10 7.98 -4.90
C ILE A 43 1.07 9.51 -4.99
N GLY A 44 1.89 10.04 -5.88
CA GLY A 44 2.09 11.45 -6.09
C GLY A 44 2.01 11.71 -7.58
N LYS A 45 1.64 12.95 -7.94
CA LYS A 45 1.44 13.43 -9.31
C LYS A 45 2.61 13.15 -10.28
N ALA A 46 3.77 12.73 -9.76
CA ALA A 46 4.97 12.33 -10.49
C ALA A 46 5.07 10.82 -10.80
N SER A 47 4.05 10.01 -10.46
CA SER A 47 3.99 8.59 -10.85
C SER A 47 3.81 8.47 -12.36
N LEU A 48 4.67 7.67 -13.00
CA LEU A 48 4.64 7.42 -14.45
C LEU A 48 3.44 6.55 -14.86
N VAL A 49 2.85 5.83 -13.89
CA VAL A 49 1.67 4.99 -14.08
C VAL A 49 0.48 5.65 -13.39
N VAL A 50 -0.53 5.98 -14.21
CA VAL A 50 -1.81 6.52 -13.78
C VAL A 50 -2.77 5.35 -13.60
N ARG A 51 -3.18 5.09 -12.36
CA ARG A 51 -4.10 3.97 -12.03
C ARG A 51 -5.55 4.45 -11.94
N SER A 52 -5.75 5.72 -11.57
CA SER A 52 -7.05 6.39 -11.54
C SER A 52 -6.93 7.84 -12.03
N LEU A 53 -8.04 8.41 -12.52
CA LEU A 53 -8.13 9.83 -12.90
C LEU A 53 -7.88 10.76 -11.70
N ASP A 54 -8.22 10.29 -10.50
CA ASP A 54 -7.99 10.97 -9.23
C ASP A 54 -6.50 11.24 -8.98
N ASP A 55 -5.65 10.25 -9.29
CA ASP A 55 -4.19 10.36 -9.18
C ASP A 55 -3.60 11.49 -10.05
N ARG A 56 -4.25 11.81 -11.18
CA ARG A 56 -3.83 12.90 -12.08
C ARG A 56 -4.37 14.26 -11.67
N VAL A 57 -5.64 14.32 -11.28
CA VAL A 57 -6.31 15.58 -10.91
C VAL A 57 -5.85 16.05 -9.54
N GLY A 58 -5.44 15.12 -8.66
CA GLY A 58 -4.84 15.42 -7.37
C GLY A 58 -5.79 16.08 -6.37
N SER A 59 -7.07 16.16 -6.70
CA SER A 59 -8.15 16.46 -5.78
C SER A 59 -9.09 15.26 -5.83
N GLY A 60 -9.24 14.57 -4.69
CA GLY A 60 -10.20 13.48 -4.54
C GLY A 60 -11.54 13.80 -5.21
N ALA A 61 -12.17 12.79 -5.81
CA ALA A 61 -13.45 12.90 -6.50
C ALA A 61 -14.42 13.79 -5.72
N ARG A 62 -14.56 15.04 -6.17
CA ARG A 62 -15.47 15.98 -5.55
C ARG A 62 -16.85 15.68 -6.10
N PHE A 63 -17.59 14.84 -5.37
CA PHE A 63 -18.99 14.60 -5.67
C PHE A 63 -19.72 15.93 -5.64
N LEU A 64 -20.35 16.26 -6.77
CA LEU A 64 -21.23 17.41 -6.85
C LEU A 64 -22.48 17.11 -6.02
N ALA A 65 -23.02 18.15 -5.36
CA ALA A 65 -24.30 18.03 -4.69
C ALA A 65 -25.39 17.56 -5.69
N PRO A 66 -26.44 16.86 -5.22
CA PRO A 66 -27.52 16.39 -6.09
C PRO A 66 -28.11 17.50 -6.98
N ASP A 67 -28.21 18.72 -6.43
CA ASP A 67 -28.78 19.90 -7.07
C ASP A 67 -27.73 20.81 -7.74
N ALA A 68 -26.47 20.39 -7.80
CA ALA A 68 -25.44 21.17 -8.47
C ALA A 68 -25.76 21.26 -9.98
N PRO A 69 -25.59 22.44 -10.61
CA PRO A 69 -25.85 22.59 -12.03
C PRO A 69 -24.92 21.68 -12.82
N ARG A 70 -25.47 20.57 -13.32
CA ARG A 70 -24.78 19.70 -14.28
C ARG A 70 -24.87 20.42 -15.63
N GLY A 71 -23.80 20.31 -16.43
CA GLY A 71 -23.76 20.93 -17.75
C GLY A 71 -24.93 20.48 -18.65
N PRO A 72 -24.94 20.84 -19.95
CA PRO A 72 -26.05 20.52 -20.85
C PRO A 72 -26.34 19.01 -21.00
N ALA A 73 -25.45 18.14 -20.51
CA ALA A 73 -25.67 16.72 -20.37
C ALA A 73 -26.18 16.40 -18.95
N ASP A 74 -27.49 16.23 -18.81
CA ASP A 74 -28.07 15.64 -17.61
C ASP A 74 -27.97 14.11 -17.68
N GLN A 75 -26.94 13.57 -17.01
CA GLN A 75 -26.66 12.14 -16.97
C GLN A 75 -27.68 11.33 -16.15
N LEU A 76 -28.60 11.97 -15.40
CA LEU A 76 -29.65 11.25 -14.69
C LEU A 76 -30.97 11.17 -15.47
N HIS A 77 -31.17 12.03 -16.48
CA HIS A 77 -32.37 12.06 -17.31
C HIS A 77 -32.09 11.72 -18.78
N THR A 78 -31.04 10.93 -19.05
CA THR A 78 -30.83 10.35 -20.37
C THR A 78 -31.96 9.36 -20.69
N PRO A 79 -32.50 9.35 -21.92
CA PRO A 79 -33.64 8.50 -22.30
C PRO A 79 -33.35 7.01 -22.02
N GLU A 80 -32.12 6.57 -22.24
CA GLU A 80 -31.73 5.17 -22.02
C GLU A 80 -31.80 4.74 -20.54
N LEU A 81 -31.60 5.64 -19.58
CA LEU A 81 -31.72 5.32 -18.14
C LEU A 81 -33.20 5.27 -17.69
N LEU A 82 -34.05 6.07 -18.31
CA LEU A 82 -35.49 6.09 -18.03
C LEU A 82 -36.17 4.83 -18.58
N GLU A 83 -35.72 4.36 -19.74
CA GLU A 83 -36.18 3.09 -20.34
C GLU A 83 -35.78 1.88 -19.48
N GLN A 84 -34.55 1.87 -18.92
CA GLN A 84 -34.07 0.79 -18.04
C GLN A 84 -34.78 0.77 -16.68
N SER A 85 -35.04 1.93 -16.09
CA SER A 85 -35.74 2.04 -14.80
C SER A 85 -37.24 1.71 -14.93
N GLY A 86 -37.86 1.97 -16.08
CA GLY A 86 -39.22 1.52 -16.39
C GLY A 86 -39.35 0.00 -16.52
N HIS A 87 -38.28 -0.71 -16.84
CA HIS A 87 -38.28 -2.18 -16.98
C HIS A 87 -38.10 -2.93 -15.66
N GLN A 88 -37.65 -2.24 -14.59
CA GLN A 88 -37.36 -2.85 -13.28
C GLN A 88 -38.58 -2.85 -12.33
N VAL A 89 -39.71 -2.25 -12.72
CA VAL A 89 -40.95 -2.14 -11.91
C VAL A 89 -42.08 -3.04 -12.44
N SER A 90 -41.75 -4.12 -13.15
CA SER A 90 -42.72 -5.15 -13.55
C SER A 90 -42.61 -6.43 -12.74
#